data_AF-A0A2V9RSG3-F1
#
_entry.id   AF-A0A2V9RSG3-F1
#
_cell.length_a   1.000
_cell.length_b   1.000
_cell.length_c   1.000
_cell.angle_alpha   90.00
_cell.angle_beta   90.00
_cell.angle_gamma   90.00
#
_symmetry.space_group_name_H-M   'P 1'
#
loop_
_entity.id
_entity.type
_entity.pdbx_description
1 polymer ?
#
loop_
_entity_poly.entity_id
_entity_poly.type
_entity_poly.pdbx_seq_one_letter_code
_entity_poly.pdbx_strand_id
1 'polypeptide(L)' 'MKRIMLIALLLVAAGAAGWLWWLNHEETAGGELMLHGNMDLRQVQLSFNNSERIAAVLVQEGDRVRQGQVVARLDTS' A
#
# COMPACT_ATOMS: atom_id res chain seq x y z
N MET A 1 58.68 -17.81 20.42
CA MET A 1 57.75 -17.41 21.50
C MET A 1 57.06 -16.07 21.19
N LYS A 2 57.72 -14.92 21.33
CA LYS A 2 57.12 -13.58 21.14
C LYS A 2 56.51 -13.34 19.74
N ARG A 3 57.19 -13.80 18.68
CA ARG A 3 56.69 -13.70 17.29
C ARG A 3 55.44 -14.55 17.04
N ILE A 4 55.35 -15.72 17.69
CA ILE A 4 54.20 -16.63 17.55
C ILE A 4 52.99 -16.06 18.29
N MET A 5 53.20 -15.47 19.48
CA MET A 5 52.14 -14.74 20.19
C MET A 5 51.61 -13.54 19.39
N LEU A 6 52.50 -12.79 18.73
CA LEU A 6 52.08 -11.66 17.89
C LEU A 6 51.24 -12.12 16.70
N ILE A 7 51.61 -13.24 16.06
CA ILE A 7 50.85 -13.80 14.94
C ILE A 7 49.48 -14.31 15.42
N ALA A 8 49.44 -15.01 16.56
CA ALA A 8 48.17 -15.48 17.14
C ALA A 8 47.24 -14.31 17.50
N LEU A 9 47.78 -13.24 18.08
CA LEU A 9 47.02 -12.05 18.42
C LEU A 9 46.44 -11.37 17.17
N LEU A 10 47.23 -11.27 16.09
CA LEU A 10 46.77 -10.69 14.83
C LEU A 10 45.65 -11.52 14.19
N LEU A 11 45.73 -12.85 14.25
CA LEU A 11 44.68 -13.73 13.73
C LEU A 11 43.37 -13.57 14.52
N VAL A 12 43.45 -13.49 15.84
CA VAL A 12 42.27 -13.25 16.68
C VAL A 12 41.66 -11.88 16.40
N ALA A 13 42.49 -10.84 16.24
CA ALA A 13 42.03 -9.49 15.91
C ALA A 13 41.36 -9.44 14.53
N ALA A 14 41.93 -10.10 13.53
CA ALA A 14 41.34 -10.20 12.19
C ALA A 14 40.01 -10.96 12.19
N GLY A 15 39.92 -12.06 12.94
CA GLY A 15 38.68 -12.83 13.11
C GLY A 15 37.58 -12.01 13.81
N ALA A 16 37.93 -11.30 14.89
CA ALA A 16 37.00 -10.43 15.60
C ALA A 16 36.52 -9.27 14.72
N ALA A 17 37.42 -8.65 13.94
CA ALA A 17 37.07 -7.58 13.01
C ALA A 17 36.12 -8.07 11.90
N GLY A 18 36.39 -9.25 11.32
CA GLY A 18 35.50 -9.85 10.32
C GLY A 18 34.13 -10.21 10.89
N TRP A 19 34.09 -10.74 12.11
CA TRP A 19 32.85 -11.09 12.80
C TRP A 19 31.98 -9.86 13.10
N LEU A 20 32.61 -8.79 13.60
CA LEU A 20 31.91 -7.52 13.87
C LEU A 20 31.41 -6.86 12.57
N TRP A 21 32.18 -6.95 11.48
CA TRP A 21 31.75 -6.42 10.19
C TRP A 21 30.54 -7.16 9.62
N TRP A 22 30.48 -8.48 9.79
CA TRP A 22 29.35 -9.28 9.33
C TRP A 22 28.08 -9.03 10.18
N LEU A 23 28.23 -8.90 11.50
CA LEU A 23 27.11 -8.56 12.39
C LEU A 23 26.55 -7.16 12.14
N ASN A 24 27.42 -6.20 11.81
CA ASN A 24 27.02 -4.83 11.50
C ASN A 24 26.67 -4.64 10.02
N HIS A 25 26.69 -5.70 9.23
CA HIS A 25 26.07 -5.71 7.91
C HIS A 25 24.56 -5.85 8.11
N GLU A 26 23.94 -4.78 8.64
CA GLU A 26 22.51 -4.60 8.49
C GLU A 26 22.26 -4.60 7.00
N GLU A 27 21.58 -5.65 6.52
CA GLU A 27 21.02 -5.63 5.18
C GLU A 27 20.10 -4.41 5.14
N THR A 28 20.56 -3.34 4.49
CA THR A 28 19.70 -2.25 4.05
C THR A 28 18.82 -2.74 2.91
N ALA A 29 18.18 -3.89 3.10
CA ALA A 29 17.02 -4.36 2.36
C ALA A 29 15.75 -3.61 2.82
N GLY A 30 15.92 -2.47 3.52
CA GLY A 30 14.89 -1.46 3.75
C GLY A 30 14.68 -0.55 2.54
N GLY A 31 14.85 -1.06 1.32
CA GLY A 31 14.31 -0.40 0.15
C GLY A 31 12.79 -0.52 0.25
N GLU A 32 12.11 0.53 0.68
CA GLU A 32 10.65 0.58 0.75
C GLU A 32 10.08 0.10 -0.58
N LEU A 33 9.37 -1.04 -0.55
CA LEU A 33 8.80 -1.65 -1.74
C LEU A 33 7.66 -0.77 -2.25
N MET A 34 7.98 0.12 -3.17
CA MET A 34 6.99 0.98 -3.81
C MET A 34 6.32 0.21 -4.96
N LEU A 35 5.07 -0.19 -4.74
CA LEU A 35 4.26 -0.86 -5.76
C LEU A 35 3.38 0.17 -6.46
N HIS A 36 3.51 0.25 -7.78
CA HIS A 36 2.63 1.03 -8.63
C HIS A 36 1.58 0.12 -9.26
N GLY A 37 0.32 0.53 -9.18
CA GLY A 37 -0.80 -0.17 -9.78
C GLY A 37 -1.89 0.81 -10.17
N ASN A 38 -2.79 0.37 -11.05
CA ASN A 38 -3.94 1.15 -11.45
C ASN A 38 -5.17 0.73 -10.62
N MET A 39 -5.97 1.71 -10.21
CA MET A 39 -7.31 1.46 -9.68
C MET A 39 -8.28 1.49 -10.86
N ASP A 40 -9.00 0.39 -11.09
CA ASP A 40 -10.06 0.35 -12.10
C ASP A 40 -11.42 0.57 -11.45
N LEU A 41 -12.22 1.45 -12.05
CA LEU A 41 -13.50 1.90 -11.52
C LEU A 41 -14.54 1.82 -12.63
N ARG A 42 -15.66 1.16 -12.36
CA ARG A 42 -16.80 1.13 -13.29
C ARG A 42 -17.81 2.18 -12.86
N GLN A 43 -17.93 3.22 -13.65
CA GLN A 43 -18.90 4.28 -13.44
C GLN A 43 -20.06 4.16 -14.43
N VAL A 44 -21.28 4.35 -13.93
CA VAL A 44 -22.48 4.46 -14.74
C VAL A 44 -23.15 5.78 -14.41
N GLN A 45 -23.47 6.55 -15.43
CA GLN A 45 -24.26 7.77 -15.27
C GLN A 45 -25.73 7.38 -15.44
N LEU A 46 -26.50 7.45 -14.36
CA LEU A 46 -27.93 7.20 -14.38
C LEU A 46 -28.64 8.44 -14.93
N SER A 47 -29.32 8.29 -16.07
CA SER A 47 -30.15 9.33 -16.65
C SER A 47 -31.62 9.15 -16.27
N PHE A 48 -32.35 10.26 -16.27
CA PHE A 48 -33.80 10.26 -16.20
C PHE A 48 -34.38 10.14 -17.61
N ASN A 49 -35.36 9.25 -17.80
CA ASN A 49 -36.00 9.05 -19.10
C ASN A 49 -36.92 10.21 -19.50
N ASN A 50 -37.43 10.95 -18.52
CA ASN A 50 -38.36 12.07 -18.72
C ASN A 50 -37.73 13.37 -18.21
N SER A 51 -38.17 14.50 -18.78
CA SER A 51 -37.73 15.85 -18.40
C SER A 51 -38.49 16.43 -17.19
N GLU A 52 -38.99 15.58 -16.31
CA GLU A 52 -39.74 15.99 -15.11
C GLU A 52 -38.80 16.52 -14.02
N ARG A 53 -39.36 17.23 -13.03
CA ARG A 53 -38.60 17.73 -11.88
C ARG A 53 -38.23 16.58 -10.95
N ILE A 54 -37.04 16.61 -10.35
CA ILE A 54 -36.69 15.66 -9.29
C ILE A 54 -37.57 15.94 -8.06
N ALA A 55 -38.36 14.95 -7.66
CA ALA A 55 -39.17 14.99 -6.44
C ALA A 55 -38.32 14.64 -5.21
N ALA A 56 -37.46 13.62 -5.32
CA ALA A 56 -36.60 13.18 -4.23
C ALA A 56 -35.33 12.49 -4.72
N VAL A 57 -34.25 12.65 -3.96
CA VAL A 57 -33.02 11.83 -4.05
C VAL A 57 -32.95 11.02 -2.76
N LEU A 58 -32.85 9.70 -2.88
CA LEU A 58 -33.01 8.75 -1.76
C LEU A 58 -31.70 8.15 -1.26
N VAL A 59 -30.57 8.52 -1.89
CA VAL A 59 -29.22 8.04 -1.55
C VAL A 59 -28.25 9.21 -1.56
N GLN A 60 -27.15 9.05 -0.82
CA GLN A 60 -26.05 10.01 -0.76
C GLN A 60 -24.78 9.42 -1.38
N GLU A 61 -23.82 10.28 -1.68
CA GLU A 61 -22.52 9.86 -2.17
C GLU A 61 -21.83 8.93 -1.16
N GLY A 62 -21.31 7.80 -1.64
CA GLY A 62 -20.70 6.77 -0.80
C GLY A 62 -21.68 5.70 -0.28
N ASP A 63 -22.98 5.86 -0.48
CA ASP A 63 -23.96 4.84 -0.09
C ASP A 63 -23.80 3.56 -0.92
N ARG A 64 -23.89 2.41 -0.24
CA ARG A 64 -23.96 1.11 -0.91
C ARG A 64 -25.36 0.87 -1.44
N VAL A 65 -25.47 0.72 -2.75
CA VAL A 65 -26.73 0.42 -3.44
C VAL A 65 -26.78 -1.02 -3.93
N ARG A 66 -27.98 -1.55 -4.11
CA ARG A 66 -28.23 -2.88 -4.70
C ARG A 66 -29.00 -2.76 -6.02
N GLN A 67 -28.91 -3.79 -6.85
CA GLN A 67 -29.67 -3.85 -8.09
C GLN A 67 -31.18 -3.71 -7.80
N GLY A 68 -31.86 -2.85 -8.58
CA GLY A 68 -33.29 -2.58 -8.42
C GLY A 68 -33.63 -1.58 -7.31
N GLN A 69 -32.65 -1.07 -6.56
CA GLN A 69 -32.87 -0.04 -5.55
C GLN A 69 -33.23 1.29 -6.22
N VAL A 70 -34.30 1.92 -5.73
CA VAL A 70 -34.68 3.28 -6.17
C VAL A 70 -33.74 4.29 -5.53
N VAL A 71 -33.03 5.05 -6.36
CA VAL A 71 -32.05 6.06 -5.92
C VAL A 71 -32.59 7.50 -6.00
N ALA A 72 -33.58 7.74 -6.87
CA ALA A 72 -34.25 9.03 -7.03
C ALA A 72 -35.65 8.83 -7.63
N ARG A 73 -36.53 9.81 -7.44
CA ARG A 73 -37.90 9.83 -8.00
C ARG A 73 -38.17 11.18 -8.68
N LEU A 74 -38.85 11.12 -9.82
CA LEU A 74 -39.37 12.28 -10.54
C LEU A 74 -40.78 12.64 -10.06
N ASP A 75 -41.13 13.91 -10.20
CA ASP A 75 -42.46 14.44 -9.92
C ASP A 75 -43.39 14.17 -11.10
N THR A 76 -44.43 13.36 -10.85
CA THR A 76 -45.38 12.85 -11.87
C THR A 76 -46.75 13.53 -11.78
N SER A 77 -46.82 14.67 -11.07
CA SER A 77 -48.05 15.41 -10.79
C SER A 77 -48.59 16.17 -12.00
#